data_AF-A0AA48HFE0-F1
#
_entry.id   AF-A0AA48HFE0-F1
#
_cell.length_a   1.000
_cell.length_b   1.000
_cell.length_c   1.000
_cell.angle_alpha   90.00
_cell.angle_beta   90.00
_cell.angle_gamma   90.00
#
_symmetry.space_group_name_H-M   'P 1'
#
loop_
_entity.id
_entity.type
_entity.pdbx_description
1 polymer ?
#
loop_
_entity_poly.entity_id
_entity_poly.type
_entity_poly.pdbx_seq_one_letter_code
_entity_poly.pdbx_strand_id
1 'polypeptide(L)'
;MFNTLSPMKKHLPLKFTSLFLFLLTLIACSSEDGTNGLDGRDGIDGLDGENGLNSLVNTAVEDPGTNCANGGFRLDFGLDINSNGTLEASEVTSSQYVCNTESSTGLSSLVSTAIELPGENCSNGGYKLDVGIDNNSNGILDINEVTTSEYLCNGEAGDFSYQSYTSLISQSGTNDPTEQVLENNINITITWTREAQGIYTGTLDSPIDISKTVIFFSTPTTHTSVRGTLESTTEIRLELQNGINAFADNFDNLSFELREYE
;
A
#
# COMPACT_ATOMS: atom_id res chain seq x y z
N MET A 1 -40.06 81.83 78.59
CA MET A 1 -40.50 81.52 79.97
C MET A 1 -40.33 80.02 80.18
N PHE A 2 -39.51 79.63 81.16
CA PHE A 2 -39.55 78.40 81.99
C PHE A 2 -39.79 77.02 81.29
N ASN A 3 -38.78 76.13 81.31
CA ASN A 3 -38.68 74.95 82.22
C ASN A 3 -39.70 73.83 81.86
N THR A 4 -39.44 72.51 81.82
CA THR A 4 -38.61 71.64 82.67
C THR A 4 -38.73 70.18 82.16
N LEU A 5 -37.61 69.47 82.14
CA LEU A 5 -37.34 68.08 82.62
C LEU A 5 -38.39 66.93 82.51
N SER A 6 -37.98 65.85 81.80
CA SER A 6 -37.93 64.37 82.11
C SER A 6 -38.91 63.72 83.13
N PRO A 7 -39.31 62.42 83.00
CA PRO A 7 -38.41 61.24 83.18
C PRO A 7 -38.73 60.00 82.28
N MET A 8 -37.75 59.17 81.86
CA MET A 8 -37.17 57.97 82.51
C MET A 8 -38.17 56.93 83.09
N LYS A 9 -38.28 55.73 82.48
CA LYS A 9 -37.60 54.45 82.87
C LYS A 9 -38.35 53.17 82.42
N LYS A 10 -37.56 52.27 81.81
CA LYS A 10 -37.48 50.79 81.99
C LYS A 10 -38.70 49.91 81.67
N HIS A 11 -38.51 48.94 80.77
CA HIS A 11 -38.12 47.57 81.15
C HIS A 11 -37.72 46.74 79.91
N LEU A 12 -36.49 46.21 79.95
CA LEU A 12 -35.96 45.17 79.07
C LEU A 12 -36.19 43.80 79.74
N PRO A 13 -36.56 42.75 78.99
CA PRO A 13 -35.65 41.61 78.83
C PRO A 13 -35.68 41.10 77.37
N LEU A 14 -34.58 41.18 76.61
CA LEU A 14 -33.57 40.13 76.45
C LEU A 14 -34.15 38.73 76.20
N LYS A 15 -34.32 38.34 74.92
CA LYS A 15 -34.19 36.95 74.46
C LYS A 15 -33.44 36.87 73.12
N PHE A 16 -32.40 36.06 73.18
CA PHE A 16 -31.51 35.56 72.14
C PHE A 16 -32.25 34.85 70.98
N THR A 17 -31.64 34.92 69.77
CA THR A 17 -31.52 33.93 68.66
C THR A 17 -31.74 34.63 67.31
N SER A 18 -30.70 35.03 66.57
CA SER A 18 -29.87 34.25 65.62
C SER A 18 -30.53 33.91 64.26
N LEU A 19 -29.99 34.55 63.21
CA LEU A 19 -29.58 33.96 61.91
C LEU A 19 -30.47 34.02 60.64
N PHE A 20 -29.89 34.70 59.64
CA PHE A 20 -29.82 34.45 58.19
C PHE A 20 -30.79 35.06 57.14
N LEU A 21 -30.10 35.68 56.19
CA LEU A 21 -30.40 36.34 54.92
C LEU A 21 -31.06 35.43 53.86
N PHE A 22 -31.96 35.97 53.01
CA PHE A 22 -32.05 35.53 51.61
C PHE A 22 -32.64 36.62 50.68
N LEU A 23 -31.85 36.93 49.65
CA LEU A 23 -32.09 37.81 48.49
C LEU A 23 -32.74 36.98 47.37
N LEU A 24 -33.70 37.50 46.60
CA LEU A 24 -34.05 36.89 45.32
C LEU A 24 -34.38 37.94 44.25
N THR A 25 -33.55 37.95 43.21
CA THR A 25 -33.44 38.87 42.08
C THR A 25 -34.22 38.38 40.86
N LEU A 26 -34.45 39.33 39.93
CA LEU A 26 -35.14 39.21 38.64
C LEU A 26 -34.70 37.99 37.80
N ILE A 27 -35.66 37.33 37.18
CA ILE A 27 -35.47 36.26 36.19
C ILE A 27 -35.16 36.88 34.83
N ALA A 28 -33.94 36.68 34.35
CA ALA A 28 -33.56 36.86 32.95
C ALA A 28 -34.04 35.63 32.15
N CYS A 29 -34.63 35.85 30.98
CA CYS A 29 -34.89 34.80 30.01
C CYS A 29 -33.67 34.73 29.08
N SER A 30 -32.87 33.66 29.16
CA SER A 30 -31.87 33.30 28.16
C SER A 30 -32.42 32.18 27.28
N SER A 31 -32.15 32.25 25.98
CA SER A 31 -32.23 31.10 25.07
C SER A 31 -31.04 30.20 25.34
N GLU A 32 -31.23 29.12 26.10
CA GLU A 32 -30.27 28.02 26.17
C GLU A 32 -30.58 27.05 25.04
N ASP A 33 -29.72 27.03 24.01
CA ASP A 33 -29.68 25.89 23.10
C ASP A 33 -29.22 24.68 23.93
N GLY A 34 -30.01 23.61 23.91
CA GLY A 34 -29.72 22.39 24.67
C GLY A 34 -28.36 21.83 24.28
N THR A 35 -27.55 21.47 25.27
CA THR A 35 -26.26 20.82 25.06
C THR A 35 -26.46 19.49 24.31
N ASN A 36 -25.65 19.25 23.29
CA ASN A 36 -25.60 17.96 22.59
C ASN A 36 -25.42 16.82 23.62
N GLY A 37 -26.09 15.68 23.41
CA GLY A 37 -25.88 14.49 24.24
C GLY A 37 -24.44 14.00 24.11
N LEU A 38 -23.90 13.41 25.19
CA LEU A 38 -22.58 12.76 25.15
C LEU A 38 -22.59 11.63 24.12
N ASP A 39 -21.53 11.54 23.33
CA ASP A 39 -21.34 10.44 22.38
C ASP A 39 -21.33 9.10 23.11
N GLY A 40 -21.88 8.07 22.45
CA GLY A 40 -21.82 6.70 22.94
C GLY A 40 -20.37 6.23 23.05
N ARG A 41 -20.07 5.33 24.00
CA ARG A 41 -18.75 4.69 24.05
C ARG A 41 -18.58 3.79 22.83
N ASP A 42 -17.39 3.82 22.25
CA ASP A 42 -17.00 2.89 21.20
C ASP A 42 -17.12 1.44 21.69
N GLY A 43 -17.40 0.54 20.75
CA GLY A 43 -17.39 -0.90 21.00
C GLY A 43 -15.99 -1.39 21.36
N ILE A 44 -15.91 -2.55 22.02
CA ILE A 44 -14.64 -3.26 22.15
C ILE A 44 -14.29 -3.89 20.81
N ASP A 45 -13.02 -3.84 20.43
CA ASP A 45 -12.52 -4.54 19.25
C ASP A 45 -12.74 -6.06 19.40
N GLY A 46 -12.94 -6.73 18.27
CA GLY A 46 -12.97 -8.19 18.22
C GLY A 46 -11.60 -8.79 18.54
N LEU A 47 -11.59 -10.07 18.92
CA LEU A 47 -10.33 -10.83 18.97
C LEU A 47 -9.83 -11.08 17.55
N ASP A 48 -8.51 -11.03 17.37
CA ASP A 48 -7.87 -11.44 16.12
C ASP A 48 -8.25 -12.88 15.75
N GLY A 49 -8.38 -13.14 14.45
CA GLY A 49 -8.53 -14.49 13.93
C GLY A 49 -7.24 -15.30 14.06
N GLU A 50 -7.36 -16.63 14.12
CA GLU A 50 -6.20 -17.53 14.05
C GLU A 50 -5.50 -17.39 12.69
N ASN A 51 -4.16 -17.47 12.69
CA ASN A 51 -3.37 -17.45 11.45
C ASN A 51 -3.74 -18.65 10.57
N GLY A 52 -3.86 -18.42 9.25
CA GLY A 52 -4.04 -19.50 8.27
C GLY A 52 -2.79 -20.36 8.10
N LEU A 53 -2.96 -21.60 7.61
CA LEU A 53 -1.83 -22.47 7.23
C LEU A 53 -1.13 -21.92 5.98
N ASN A 54 0.20 -22.05 5.92
CA ASN A 54 0.97 -21.63 4.75
C ASN A 54 0.75 -22.60 3.58
N SER A 55 0.47 -22.05 2.39
CA SER A 55 0.53 -22.82 1.15
C SER A 55 1.95 -22.78 0.61
N LEU A 56 2.54 -23.96 0.37
CA LEU A 56 3.90 -24.09 -0.14
C LEU A 56 3.89 -24.70 -1.55
N VAL A 57 4.92 -24.33 -2.32
CA VAL A 57 5.23 -24.90 -3.62
C VAL A 57 6.64 -25.47 -3.59
N ASN A 58 6.80 -26.70 -4.08
CA ASN A 58 8.10 -27.31 -4.29
C ASN A 58 8.32 -27.59 -5.77
N THR A 59 9.54 -27.35 -6.26
CA THR A 59 9.91 -27.60 -7.66
C THR A 59 10.95 -28.70 -7.71
N ALA A 60 10.67 -29.75 -8.49
CA ALA A 60 11.61 -30.83 -8.76
C ALA A 60 11.85 -30.94 -10.27
N VAL A 61 13.04 -31.41 -10.66
CA VAL A 61 13.32 -31.78 -12.06
C VAL A 61 12.47 -33.00 -12.41
N GLU A 62 11.77 -32.94 -13.54
CA GLU A 62 11.05 -34.08 -14.11
C GLU A 62 11.88 -34.68 -15.24
N ASP A 63 12.26 -35.94 -15.10
CA ASP A 63 13.00 -36.66 -16.13
C ASP A 63 12.12 -36.94 -17.37
N PRO A 64 12.72 -37.08 -18.56
CA PRO A 64 12.00 -37.51 -19.76
C PRO A 64 11.24 -38.83 -19.55
N GLY A 65 9.94 -38.81 -19.80
CA GLY A 65 9.07 -39.94 -19.53
C GLY A 65 7.60 -39.68 -19.82
N THR A 66 6.74 -40.44 -19.14
CA THR A 66 5.28 -40.47 -19.38
C THR A 66 4.61 -39.11 -19.14
N ASN A 67 5.09 -38.32 -18.17
CA ASN A 67 4.53 -37.00 -17.86
C ASN A 67 5.05 -35.93 -18.81
N CYS A 68 6.36 -35.95 -19.10
CA CYS A 68 7.01 -35.04 -20.03
C CYS A 68 7.95 -35.79 -20.97
N ALA A 69 7.61 -35.88 -22.26
CA ALA A 69 8.40 -36.64 -23.25
C ALA A 69 9.88 -36.18 -23.34
N ASN A 70 10.15 -34.90 -23.06
CA ASN A 70 11.49 -34.29 -23.13
C ASN A 70 11.99 -33.79 -21.76
N GLY A 71 11.41 -34.32 -20.68
CA GLY A 71 11.66 -33.84 -19.33
C GLY A 71 11.11 -32.42 -19.12
N GLY A 72 11.38 -31.86 -17.95
CA GLY A 72 10.89 -30.56 -17.57
C GLY A 72 10.97 -30.35 -16.06
N PHE A 73 9.95 -29.73 -15.50
CA PHE A 73 9.84 -29.50 -14.06
C PHE A 73 8.48 -30.01 -13.55
N ARG A 74 8.50 -30.59 -12.34
CA ARG A 74 7.30 -30.88 -11.57
C ARG A 74 7.15 -29.84 -10.47
N LEU A 75 5.97 -29.26 -10.38
CA LEU A 75 5.55 -28.34 -9.33
C LEU A 75 4.57 -29.07 -8.41
N ASP A 76 4.93 -29.21 -7.14
CA ASP A 76 4.09 -29.83 -6.11
C ASP A 76 3.50 -28.72 -5.21
N PHE A 77 2.20 -28.80 -4.91
CA PHE A 77 1.44 -27.81 -4.15
C PHE A 77 0.79 -28.46 -2.93
N GLY A 78 0.82 -27.78 -1.79
CA GLY A 78 0.14 -28.26 -0.59
C GLY A 78 0.15 -27.25 0.55
N LEU A 79 -0.53 -27.62 1.64
CA LEU A 79 -0.53 -26.85 2.88
C LEU A 79 0.54 -27.42 3.81
N ASP A 80 1.36 -26.55 4.40
CA ASP A 80 2.30 -26.90 5.46
C ASP A 80 1.49 -27.15 6.75
N ILE A 81 1.07 -28.40 6.94
CA ILE A 81 0.16 -28.79 8.03
C ILE A 81 0.90 -28.74 9.37
N ASN A 82 2.21 -29.00 9.35
CA ASN A 82 3.03 -29.06 10.55
C ASN A 82 3.81 -27.76 10.84
N SER A 83 3.64 -26.74 10.01
CA SER A 83 4.24 -25.40 10.11
C SER A 83 5.77 -25.42 10.18
N ASN A 84 6.43 -26.35 9.50
CA ASN A 84 7.90 -26.47 9.51
C ASN A 84 8.59 -25.73 8.35
N GLY A 85 7.82 -25.10 7.47
CA GLY A 85 8.30 -24.30 6.34
C GLY A 85 8.78 -25.11 5.14
N THR A 86 8.53 -26.42 5.09
CA THR A 86 8.92 -27.31 3.99
C THR A 86 7.72 -28.11 3.52
N LEU A 87 7.48 -28.14 2.21
CA LEU A 87 6.41 -28.98 1.66
C LEU A 87 6.85 -30.45 1.63
N GLU A 88 6.29 -31.24 2.52
CA GLU A 88 6.57 -32.67 2.61
C GLU A 88 5.70 -33.47 1.63
N ALA A 89 6.15 -34.66 1.25
CA ALA A 89 5.41 -35.51 0.31
C ALA A 89 4.00 -35.88 0.80
N SER A 90 3.77 -35.95 2.12
CA SER A 90 2.46 -36.19 2.72
C SER A 90 1.52 -34.99 2.67
N GLU A 91 2.07 -33.80 2.43
CA GLU A 91 1.34 -32.53 2.40
C GLU A 91 0.97 -32.10 0.98
N VAL A 92 1.55 -32.74 -0.04
CA VAL A 92 1.25 -32.49 -1.44
C VAL A 92 -0.19 -32.89 -1.75
N THR A 93 -0.97 -31.94 -2.23
CA THR A 93 -2.38 -32.12 -2.63
C THR A 93 -2.56 -32.11 -4.14
N SER A 94 -1.63 -31.50 -4.87
CA SER A 94 -1.67 -31.38 -6.33
C SER A 94 -0.25 -31.31 -6.90
N SER A 95 -0.09 -31.82 -8.12
CA SER A 95 1.16 -31.73 -8.89
C SER A 95 0.86 -31.26 -10.31
N GLN A 96 1.68 -30.35 -10.82
CA GLN A 96 1.66 -29.92 -12.21
C GLN A 96 3.00 -30.19 -12.88
N TYR A 97 2.96 -30.45 -14.18
CA TYR A 97 4.15 -30.74 -14.98
C TYR A 97 4.32 -29.67 -16.04
N VAL A 98 5.48 -29.03 -16.04
CA VAL A 98 5.90 -28.07 -17.06
C VAL A 98 6.88 -28.76 -17.97
N CYS A 99 6.40 -29.24 -19.11
CA CYS A 99 7.19 -30.05 -20.03
C CYS A 99 7.94 -29.20 -21.05
N ASN A 100 9.17 -29.61 -21.36
CA ASN A 100 9.91 -29.04 -22.46
C ASN A 100 9.25 -29.42 -23.80
N THR A 101 8.99 -28.44 -24.66
CA THR A 101 8.44 -28.67 -26.00
C THR A 101 9.53 -29.13 -26.98
N GLU A 102 9.14 -29.85 -28.03
CA GLU A 102 10.05 -30.22 -29.10
C GLU A 102 10.61 -28.98 -29.81
N SER A 103 11.92 -28.78 -29.71
CA SER A 103 12.65 -27.87 -30.57
C SER A 103 12.60 -28.36 -32.02
N SER A 104 11.59 -27.92 -32.77
CA SER A 104 11.62 -27.98 -34.24
C SER A 104 11.61 -26.61 -34.93
N THR A 105 11.37 -25.50 -34.19
CA THR A 105 11.49 -24.15 -34.76
C THR A 105 12.27 -23.14 -33.92
N GLY A 106 12.64 -23.45 -32.67
CA GLY A 106 13.42 -22.51 -31.84
C GLY A 106 12.72 -21.17 -31.55
N LEU A 107 11.41 -21.08 -31.80
CA LEU A 107 10.63 -19.88 -31.51
C LEU A 107 10.32 -19.84 -30.02
N SER A 108 10.58 -18.69 -29.39
CA SER A 108 10.34 -18.48 -27.96
C SER A 108 8.87 -18.16 -27.74
N SER A 109 8.22 -18.85 -26.80
CA SER A 109 6.96 -18.34 -26.25
C SER A 109 7.29 -17.18 -25.33
N LEU A 110 6.76 -16.00 -25.63
CA LEU A 110 6.99 -14.80 -24.86
C LEU A 110 5.72 -14.40 -24.12
N VAL A 111 5.93 -13.80 -22.96
CA VAL A 111 4.91 -13.20 -22.11
C VAL A 111 5.26 -11.73 -21.96
N SER A 112 4.30 -10.86 -22.25
CA SER A 112 4.41 -9.42 -22.01
C SER A 112 3.34 -8.99 -21.01
N THR A 113 3.69 -8.02 -20.17
CA THR A 113 2.76 -7.42 -19.22
C THR A 113 2.63 -5.93 -19.51
N ALA A 114 1.39 -5.44 -19.47
CA ALA A 114 1.08 -4.02 -19.57
C ALA A 114 0.14 -3.64 -18.42
N ILE A 115 0.20 -2.40 -17.97
CA ILE A 115 -0.74 -1.90 -16.96
C ILE A 115 -2.13 -1.77 -17.60
N GLU A 116 -3.14 -2.36 -16.96
CA GLU A 116 -4.54 -2.14 -17.30
C GLU A 116 -5.09 -1.03 -16.40
N LEU A 117 -5.53 0.08 -17.00
CA LEU A 117 -6.14 1.17 -16.24
C LEU A 117 -7.56 0.80 -15.77
N PRO A 118 -8.07 1.43 -14.69
CA PRO A 118 -9.46 1.31 -14.30
C PRO A 118 -10.41 1.56 -15.48
N GLY A 119 -11.25 0.57 -15.81
CA GLY A 119 -12.06 0.60 -17.01
C GLY A 119 -12.92 -0.65 -17.21
N GLU A 120 -13.30 -0.92 -18.47
CA GLU A 120 -14.21 -2.00 -18.82
C GLU A 120 -13.66 -3.40 -18.51
N ASN A 121 -12.34 -3.60 -18.63
CA ASN A 121 -11.73 -4.90 -18.35
C ASN A 121 -11.51 -5.12 -16.84
N CYS A 122 -11.03 -4.10 -16.13
CA CYS A 122 -10.80 -4.14 -14.69
C CYS A 122 -11.28 -2.84 -14.02
N SER A 123 -12.29 -2.92 -13.15
CA SER A 123 -12.86 -1.75 -12.47
C SER A 123 -11.87 -0.99 -11.59
N ASN A 124 -10.88 -1.68 -11.04
CA ASN A 124 -9.83 -1.12 -10.17
C ASN A 124 -8.44 -1.13 -10.84
N GLY A 125 -8.41 -1.25 -12.17
CA GLY A 125 -7.18 -1.48 -12.92
C GLY A 125 -6.53 -2.83 -12.58
N GLY A 126 -5.32 -3.04 -13.06
CA GLY A 126 -4.57 -4.27 -12.86
C GLY A 126 -3.48 -4.42 -13.91
N TYR A 127 -3.29 -5.64 -14.39
CA TYR A 127 -2.32 -5.94 -15.45
C TYR A 127 -2.99 -6.72 -16.58
N LYS A 128 -2.66 -6.34 -17.81
CA LYS A 128 -2.90 -7.14 -19.01
C LYS A 128 -1.68 -8.04 -19.25
N LEU A 129 -1.93 -9.34 -19.38
CA LEU A 129 -0.94 -10.35 -19.71
C LEU A 129 -1.16 -10.80 -21.15
N ASP A 130 -0.18 -10.55 -22.01
CA ASP A 130 -0.19 -11.00 -23.40
C ASP A 130 0.77 -12.18 -23.57
N VAL A 131 0.29 -13.24 -24.23
CA VAL A 131 1.06 -14.46 -24.50
C VAL A 131 1.06 -14.74 -26.00
N GLY A 132 2.23 -15.06 -26.53
CA GLY A 132 2.36 -15.43 -27.94
C GLY A 132 3.69 -16.06 -28.29
N ILE A 133 3.84 -16.40 -29.57
CA ILE A 133 5.05 -17.00 -30.12
C ILE A 133 5.80 -15.91 -30.87
N ASP A 134 7.03 -15.65 -30.47
CA ASP A 134 7.98 -14.78 -31.17
C ASP A 134 8.33 -15.42 -32.51
N ASN A 135 7.57 -15.08 -33.55
CA ASN A 135 7.66 -15.69 -34.88
C ASN A 135 8.87 -15.17 -35.63
N ASN A 136 9.32 -13.96 -35.32
CA ASN A 136 10.43 -13.31 -35.99
C ASN A 136 11.77 -13.45 -35.24
N SER A 137 11.75 -14.09 -34.07
CA SER A 137 12.90 -14.36 -33.20
C SER A 137 13.67 -13.10 -32.77
N ASN A 138 12.95 -11.98 -32.58
CA ASN A 138 13.54 -10.71 -32.15
C ASN A 138 13.62 -10.56 -30.62
N GLY A 139 13.05 -11.51 -29.86
CA GLY A 139 13.03 -11.51 -28.40
C GLY A 139 12.02 -10.56 -27.76
N ILE A 140 11.08 -10.00 -28.53
CA ILE A 140 10.01 -9.10 -28.09
C ILE A 140 8.69 -9.69 -28.57
N LEU A 141 7.66 -9.65 -27.72
CA LEU A 141 6.32 -10.06 -28.15
C LEU A 141 5.64 -8.93 -28.92
N ASP A 142 5.66 -9.00 -30.26
CA ASP A 142 5.01 -8.01 -31.10
C ASP A 142 3.47 -8.15 -31.04
N ILE A 143 2.75 -7.06 -31.32
CA ILE A 143 1.27 -7.05 -31.24
C ILE A 143 0.60 -8.08 -32.17
N ASN A 144 1.24 -8.43 -33.28
CA ASN A 144 0.74 -9.44 -34.23
C ASN A 144 1.11 -10.87 -33.83
N GLU A 145 1.95 -11.04 -32.82
CA GLU A 145 2.39 -12.33 -32.29
C GLU A 145 1.60 -12.76 -31.05
N VAL A 146 0.90 -11.81 -30.42
CA VAL A 146 -0.02 -12.07 -29.31
C VAL A 146 -1.15 -12.98 -29.79
N THR A 147 -1.27 -14.14 -29.14
CA THR A 147 -2.32 -15.13 -29.42
C THR A 147 -3.40 -15.15 -28.34
N THR A 148 -3.04 -14.78 -27.11
CA THR A 148 -3.95 -14.74 -25.96
C THR A 148 -3.67 -13.50 -25.12
N SER A 149 -4.73 -12.86 -24.64
CA SER A 149 -4.68 -11.78 -23.66
C SER A 149 -5.52 -12.17 -22.45
N GLU A 150 -4.94 -12.06 -21.26
CA GLU A 150 -5.61 -12.27 -19.98
C GLU A 150 -5.51 -11.00 -19.14
N TYR A 151 -6.52 -10.74 -18.30
CA TYR A 151 -6.54 -9.58 -17.42
C TYR A 151 -6.46 -10.04 -15.97
N LEU A 152 -5.36 -9.71 -15.32
CA LEU A 152 -5.21 -9.86 -13.88
C LEU A 152 -5.69 -8.58 -13.21
N CYS A 153 -6.99 -8.53 -12.95
CA CYS A 153 -7.58 -7.40 -12.26
C CYS A 153 -7.15 -7.38 -10.80
N ASN A 154 -6.88 -6.18 -10.29
CA ASN A 154 -6.81 -5.98 -8.86
C ASN A 154 -8.14 -6.44 -8.25
N GLY A 155 -8.08 -7.19 -7.15
CA GLY A 155 -9.29 -7.54 -6.41
C GLY A 155 -10.09 -6.29 -6.05
N GLU A 156 -11.38 -6.44 -5.75
CA GLU A 156 -11.96 -5.51 -4.76
C GLU A 156 -11.00 -5.52 -3.58
N ALA A 157 -10.62 -4.33 -3.09
CA ALA A 157 -9.78 -4.25 -1.92
C ALA A 157 -10.40 -5.17 -0.87
N GLY A 158 -9.78 -6.34 -0.62
CA GLY A 158 -9.85 -6.91 0.71
C GLY A 158 -9.44 -5.75 1.61
N ASP A 159 -10.24 -5.47 2.63
CA ASP A 159 -10.33 -4.25 3.44
C ASP A 159 -9.01 -3.87 4.14
N PHE A 160 -7.93 -3.79 3.38
CA PHE A 160 -6.60 -3.36 3.74
C PHE A 160 -6.57 -1.90 3.35
N SER A 161 -6.72 -1.04 4.33
CA SER A 161 -6.45 0.38 4.16
C SER A 161 -4.96 0.56 3.89
N TYR A 162 -4.66 1.33 2.84
CA TYR A 162 -3.31 1.79 2.57
C TYR A 162 -3.36 3.24 2.12
N GLN A 163 -2.30 3.95 2.41
CA GLN A 163 -2.04 5.27 1.84
C GLN A 163 -1.04 5.10 0.69
N SER A 164 -1.16 5.93 -0.34
CA SER A 164 -0.36 5.82 -1.57
C SER A 164 0.32 7.13 -1.96
N TYR A 165 1.49 7.00 -2.58
CA TYR A 165 2.20 8.05 -3.29
C TYR A 165 2.48 7.57 -4.71
N THR A 166 1.88 8.21 -5.70
CA THR A 166 2.01 7.83 -7.12
C THR A 166 2.58 8.99 -7.91
N SER A 167 3.61 8.75 -8.72
CA SER A 167 4.22 9.75 -9.58
C SER A 167 4.71 9.19 -10.92
N LEU A 168 4.90 10.07 -11.90
CA LEU A 168 5.65 9.80 -13.12
C LEU A 168 7.03 10.45 -13.01
N ILE A 169 8.08 9.67 -13.22
CA ILE A 169 9.46 10.12 -13.12
C ILE A 169 10.06 10.15 -14.53
N SER A 170 10.71 11.26 -14.87
CA SER A 170 11.49 11.42 -16.11
C SER A 170 12.87 11.93 -15.79
N GLN A 171 13.85 11.57 -16.60
CA GLN A 171 15.23 12.02 -16.44
C GLN A 171 15.86 12.24 -17.82
N SER A 172 16.56 13.36 -18.00
CA SER A 172 17.20 13.72 -19.27
C SER A 172 18.64 14.19 -19.06
N GLY A 173 19.55 13.67 -19.88
CA GLY A 173 20.98 13.97 -19.84
C GLY A 173 21.60 13.55 -18.52
N THR A 174 22.24 14.48 -17.83
CA THR A 174 22.84 14.26 -16.50
C THR A 174 22.13 15.06 -15.40
N ASN A 175 20.95 15.59 -15.68
CA ASN A 175 20.17 16.29 -14.68
C ASN A 175 19.52 15.29 -13.71
N ASP A 176 19.18 15.78 -12.52
CA ASP A 176 18.35 15.04 -11.58
C ASP A 176 16.99 14.70 -12.20
N PRO A 177 16.35 13.58 -11.80
CA PRO A 177 15.02 13.25 -12.27
C PRO A 177 14.00 14.31 -11.86
N THR A 178 13.05 14.57 -12.75
CA THR A 178 11.87 15.38 -12.48
C THR A 178 10.69 14.45 -12.25
N GLU A 179 9.83 14.79 -11.29
CA GLU A 179 8.62 14.03 -11.03
C GLU A 179 7.34 14.85 -11.30
N GLN A 180 6.30 14.14 -11.71
CA GLN A 180 4.93 14.61 -11.72
C GLN A 180 4.12 13.75 -10.75
N VAL A 181 3.76 14.30 -9.60
CA VAL A 181 2.91 13.61 -8.61
C VAL A 181 1.48 13.52 -9.14
N LEU A 182 0.94 12.31 -9.10
CA LEU A 182 -0.44 11.98 -9.48
C LEU A 182 -1.32 11.77 -8.26
N GLU A 183 -0.75 11.22 -7.17
CA GLU A 183 -1.44 10.98 -5.91
C GLU A 183 -0.44 11.08 -4.74
N ASN A 184 -0.89 11.64 -3.62
CA ASN A 184 -0.08 11.73 -2.39
C ASN A 184 -1.00 11.74 -1.16
N ASN A 185 -1.44 10.56 -0.77
CA ASN A 185 -2.27 10.37 0.41
C ASN A 185 -1.42 10.09 1.66
N ILE A 186 -0.14 9.76 1.50
CA ILE A 186 0.85 9.53 2.58
C ILE A 186 1.39 10.86 3.14
N ASN A 187 1.20 11.98 2.42
CA ASN A 187 1.72 13.31 2.76
C ASN A 187 3.26 13.37 2.85
N ILE A 188 3.94 12.70 1.93
CA ILE A 188 5.41 12.74 1.79
C ILE A 188 5.82 13.55 0.56
N THR A 189 7.06 14.02 0.54
CA THR A 189 7.73 14.58 -0.64
C THR A 189 8.93 13.72 -0.97
N ILE A 190 9.08 13.29 -2.23
CA ILE A 190 10.25 12.53 -2.69
C ILE A 190 11.12 13.43 -3.56
N THR A 191 12.33 13.73 -3.11
CA THR A 191 13.31 14.47 -3.91
C THR A 191 14.26 13.49 -4.60
N TRP A 192 14.15 13.38 -5.93
CA TRP A 192 15.02 12.51 -6.72
C TRP A 192 16.35 13.19 -7.07
N THR A 193 17.45 12.49 -6.85
CA THR A 193 18.82 12.92 -7.17
C THR A 193 19.50 11.87 -8.04
N ARG A 194 20.25 12.32 -9.05
CA ARG A 194 21.09 11.43 -9.87
C ARG A 194 22.47 11.27 -9.23
N GLU A 195 22.74 10.07 -8.74
CA GLU A 195 24.04 9.72 -8.15
C GLU A 195 25.08 9.38 -9.23
N ALA A 196 24.67 8.57 -10.19
CA ALA A 196 25.49 8.14 -11.31
C ALA A 196 24.59 7.83 -12.52
N GLN A 197 25.21 7.47 -13.64
CA GLN A 197 24.45 7.04 -14.82
C GLN A 197 23.54 5.87 -14.43
N GLY A 198 22.23 6.01 -14.67
CA GLY A 198 21.22 5.00 -14.36
C GLY A 198 21.08 4.65 -12.88
N ILE A 199 21.60 5.47 -11.94
CA ILE A 199 21.47 5.26 -10.50
C ILE A 199 20.92 6.53 -9.87
N TYR A 200 19.77 6.41 -9.21
CA TYR A 200 19.03 7.53 -8.64
C TYR A 200 18.61 7.22 -7.21
N THR A 201 18.60 8.26 -6.37
CA THR A 201 18.17 8.22 -4.98
C THR A 201 16.98 9.12 -4.81
N GLY A 202 15.88 8.59 -4.29
CA GLY A 202 14.70 9.34 -3.85
C GLY A 202 14.77 9.54 -2.34
N THR A 203 14.95 10.77 -1.90
CA THR A 203 15.00 11.13 -0.47
C THR A 203 13.62 11.59 -0.02
N LEU A 204 13.07 10.94 1.01
CA LEU A 204 11.78 11.31 1.60
C LEU A 204 11.97 12.37 2.69
N ASP A 205 11.07 13.34 2.75
CA ASP A 205 11.03 14.36 3.80
C ASP A 205 10.52 13.84 5.15
N SER A 206 9.77 12.74 5.13
CA SER A 206 9.24 12.05 6.31
C SER A 206 9.48 10.53 6.22
N PRO A 207 9.73 9.85 7.35
CA PRO A 207 9.99 8.43 7.35
C PRO A 207 8.73 7.60 7.09
N ILE A 208 8.89 6.47 6.40
CA ILE A 208 7.87 5.43 6.21
C ILE A 208 8.18 4.18 7.05
N ASP A 209 7.17 3.35 7.29
CA ASP A 209 7.34 2.01 7.84
C ASP A 209 7.65 1.01 6.72
N ILE A 210 8.94 0.70 6.55
CA ILE A 210 9.42 -0.26 5.55
C ILE A 210 8.81 -1.66 5.70
N SER A 211 8.35 -2.05 6.90
CA SER A 211 7.77 -3.38 7.13
C SER A 211 6.35 -3.51 6.56
N LYS A 212 5.71 -2.38 6.30
CA LYS A 212 4.36 -2.27 5.72
C LYS A 212 4.35 -1.55 4.37
N THR A 213 5.52 -1.31 3.78
CA THR A 213 5.63 -0.57 2.52
C THR A 213 5.96 -1.49 1.36
N VAL A 214 5.26 -1.30 0.25
CA VAL A 214 5.62 -1.88 -1.05
C VAL A 214 5.79 -0.76 -2.07
N ILE A 215 6.79 -0.90 -2.94
CA ILE A 215 6.97 -0.01 -4.09
C ILE A 215 6.70 -0.75 -5.39
N PHE A 216 6.05 -0.08 -6.33
CA PHE A 216 5.78 -0.54 -7.68
C PHE A 216 6.43 0.44 -8.65
N PHE A 217 6.98 -0.10 -9.73
CA PHE A 217 7.55 0.72 -10.79
C PHE A 217 7.47 0.01 -12.14
N SER A 218 7.37 0.80 -13.20
CA SER A 218 7.43 0.30 -14.58
C SER A 218 8.85 0.32 -15.12
N THR A 219 9.15 -0.56 -16.09
CA THR A 219 10.32 -0.40 -16.94
C THR A 219 9.99 0.51 -18.13
N PRO A 220 10.68 1.66 -18.30
CA PRO A 220 10.51 2.52 -19.47
C PRO A 220 10.81 1.75 -20.76
N THR A 221 10.11 2.07 -21.86
CA THR A 221 10.28 1.39 -23.16
C THR A 221 11.68 1.54 -23.76
N THR A 222 12.46 2.51 -23.29
CA THR A 222 13.86 2.77 -23.67
C THR A 222 14.87 1.92 -22.90
N HIS A 223 14.42 1.19 -21.88
CA HIS A 223 15.25 0.45 -20.94
C HIS A 223 14.85 -1.01 -20.92
N THR A 224 15.80 -1.87 -20.56
CA THR A 224 15.57 -3.31 -20.47
C THR A 224 15.22 -3.76 -19.06
N SER A 225 15.58 -2.97 -18.04
CA SER A 225 15.31 -3.29 -16.65
C SER A 225 15.32 -2.05 -15.76
N VAL A 226 14.47 -2.08 -14.74
CA VAL A 226 14.48 -1.17 -13.61
C VAL A 226 14.45 -2.00 -12.34
N ARG A 227 15.22 -1.57 -11.34
CA ARG A 227 15.18 -2.12 -9.99
C ARG A 227 14.99 -0.98 -8.99
N GLY A 228 13.94 -1.06 -8.20
CA GLY A 228 13.70 -0.20 -7.04
C GLY A 228 13.93 -0.96 -5.74
N THR A 229 14.55 -0.30 -4.76
CA THR A 229 14.79 -0.86 -3.42
C THR A 229 14.51 0.21 -2.36
N LEU A 230 13.87 -0.18 -1.25
CA LEU A 230 13.81 0.64 -0.03
C LEU A 230 15.13 0.45 0.73
N GLU A 231 16.01 1.44 0.71
CA GLU A 231 17.32 1.36 1.40
C GLU A 231 17.20 1.72 2.89
N SER A 232 16.25 2.61 3.22
CA SER A 232 15.93 2.98 4.59
C SER A 232 14.49 3.51 4.70
N THR A 233 14.10 3.96 5.89
CA THR A 233 12.80 4.61 6.11
C THR A 233 12.68 5.96 5.40
N THR A 234 13.77 6.54 4.88
CA THR A 234 13.76 7.85 4.20
C THR A 234 14.46 7.83 2.84
N GLU A 235 14.79 6.64 2.31
CA GLU A 235 15.58 6.54 1.09
C GLU A 235 15.11 5.39 0.20
N ILE A 236 14.82 5.71 -1.06
CA ILE A 236 14.50 4.78 -2.12
C ILE A 236 15.64 4.83 -3.14
N ARG A 237 16.09 3.68 -3.63
CA ARG A 237 17.08 3.59 -4.71
C ARG A 237 16.43 3.05 -5.97
N LEU A 238 16.62 3.75 -7.09
CA LEU A 238 16.25 3.29 -8.44
C LEU A 238 17.51 3.05 -9.28
N GLU A 239 17.57 1.89 -9.92
CA GLU A 239 18.63 1.47 -10.82
C GLU A 239 18.02 1.12 -12.18
N LEU A 240 18.41 1.84 -13.24
CA LEU A 240 17.91 1.64 -14.59
C LEU A 240 19.02 1.11 -15.51
N GLN A 241 18.70 0.06 -16.27
CA GLN A 241 19.62 -0.57 -17.21
C GLN A 241 19.04 -0.66 -18.62
N ASN A 242 19.91 -0.55 -19.61
CA ASN A 242 19.63 -0.82 -21.01
C ASN A 242 20.69 -1.80 -21.56
N GLY A 243 20.36 -3.08 -21.52
CA GLY A 243 21.26 -4.20 -21.74
C GLY A 243 21.75 -4.84 -20.45
N ILE A 244 22.63 -5.83 -20.59
CA ILE A 244 23.15 -6.62 -19.46
C ILE A 244 24.25 -5.82 -18.75
N ASN A 245 24.05 -5.52 -17.46
CA ASN A 245 25.00 -4.78 -16.61
C ASN A 245 25.37 -3.40 -17.18
N ALA A 246 24.43 -2.76 -17.88
CA ALA A 246 24.65 -1.48 -18.57
C ALA A 246 23.66 -0.44 -18.03
N PHE A 247 24.10 0.34 -17.03
CA PHE A 247 23.27 1.41 -16.48
C PHE A 247 23.02 2.52 -17.49
N ALA A 248 21.80 3.06 -17.54
CA ALA A 248 21.40 4.01 -18.56
C ALA A 248 20.51 5.14 -18.01
N ASP A 249 20.86 6.37 -18.40
CA ASP A 249 20.05 7.58 -18.25
C ASP A 249 19.00 7.69 -19.36
N ASN A 250 18.27 8.81 -19.40
CA ASN A 250 17.33 9.21 -20.46
C ASN A 250 16.09 8.31 -20.53
N PHE A 251 15.24 8.39 -19.51
CA PHE A 251 13.93 7.73 -19.49
C PHE A 251 12.82 8.75 -19.27
N ASP A 252 11.63 8.42 -19.78
CA ASP A 252 10.44 9.25 -19.63
C ASP A 252 9.28 8.44 -19.05
N ASN A 253 8.50 9.09 -18.17
CA ASN A 253 7.25 8.58 -17.63
C ASN A 253 7.36 7.18 -16.98
N LEU A 254 8.45 6.93 -16.26
CA LEU A 254 8.52 5.79 -15.35
C LEU A 254 7.43 5.97 -14.30
N SER A 255 6.43 5.08 -14.28
CA SER A 255 5.44 5.10 -13.20
C SER A 255 6.09 4.59 -11.93
N PHE A 256 5.95 5.34 -10.85
CA PHE A 256 6.37 4.95 -9.51
C PHE A 256 5.16 5.04 -8.58
N GLU A 257 4.95 4.00 -7.78
CA GLU A 257 3.94 3.98 -6.73
C GLU A 257 4.55 3.42 -5.45
N LEU A 258 4.30 4.08 -4.34
CA LEU A 258 4.59 3.60 -2.99
C LEU A 258 3.26 3.40 -2.26
N ARG A 259 3.05 2.23 -1.69
CA ARG A 259 1.90 1.92 -0.83
C ARG A 259 2.39 1.59 0.57
N GLU A 260 1.85 2.28 1.56
CA GLU A 260 2.06 1.99 2.97
C GLU A 260 0.74 1.48 3.55
N TYR A 261 0.73 0.23 3.98
CA TYR A 261 -0.45 -0.44 4.55
C TYR A 261 -0.60 -0.12 6.04
N GLU A 262 -1.84 0.01 6.51
CA GLU A 262 -2.16 0.28 7.92
C GLU A 262 -1.99 -0.97 8.81
#